data_AF-A0A7C2A2V8-F1
#
_entry.id   AF-A0A7C2A2V8-F1
#
_cell.length_a   1.000
_cell.length_b   1.000
_cell.length_c   1.000
_cell.angle_alpha   90.00
_cell.angle_beta   90.00
_cell.angle_gamma   90.00
#
_symmetry.space_group_name_H-M   'P 1'
#
loop_
_entity.id
_entity.type
_entity.pdbx_description
1 polymer ?
#
loop_
_entity_poly.entity_id
_entity_poly.type
_entity_poly.pdbx_seq_one_letter_code
_entity_poly.pdbx_strand_id
1 'polypeptide(L)'
;MTTTDIARNFVQDVFHPVFQGLEASRISGRDIAAIVGVSPPTVSKWRTGRTRMPAVTLVFLTLLLAHWLDELEHLIRARSKTGQLSGLWRRDREGRLLAGRKSLEEQDAINTTLPAAALSGGERLFRDWWRVRAARPVSAGAA
;
A
#
# COMPACT_ATOMS: atom_id res chain seq x y z
N MET A 1 -17.46 -40.86 12.59
CA MET A 1 -16.74 -40.22 11.45
C MET A 1 -17.23 -38.80 11.34
N THR A 2 -16.41 -37.84 11.76
CA THR A 2 -16.74 -36.43 11.96
C THR A 2 -16.62 -35.63 10.66
N THR A 3 -17.71 -35.00 10.26
CA THR A 3 -17.86 -34.08 9.11
C THR A 3 -17.20 -32.71 9.36
N THR A 4 -16.20 -32.62 10.24
CA THR A 4 -15.62 -31.35 10.72
C THR A 4 -14.33 -30.97 9.98
N ASP A 5 -13.70 -31.87 9.22
CA ASP A 5 -12.36 -31.63 8.66
C ASP A 5 -12.31 -31.18 7.19
N ILE A 6 -13.44 -31.10 6.49
CA ILE A 6 -13.44 -30.77 5.04
C ILE A 6 -13.57 -29.25 4.79
N ALA A 7 -13.95 -28.46 5.80
CA ALA A 7 -14.40 -27.07 5.61
C ALA A 7 -13.43 -25.95 6.05
N ARG A 8 -12.19 -26.22 6.47
CA ARG A 8 -11.30 -25.14 7.02
C ARG A 8 -9.94 -24.92 6.36
N ASN A 9 -9.50 -25.79 5.46
CA ASN A 9 -8.16 -25.71 4.88
C ASN A 9 -8.16 -25.46 3.35
N PHE A 10 -9.17 -24.76 2.83
CA PHE A 10 -8.92 -23.98 1.62
C PHE A 10 -7.94 -22.89 2.01
N VAL A 11 -6.72 -23.02 1.51
CA VAL A 11 -5.76 -21.94 1.32
C VAL A 11 -6.56 -20.78 0.71
N GLN A 12 -7.11 -19.91 1.55
CA GLN A 12 -7.59 -18.63 1.06
C GLN A 12 -6.32 -17.99 0.53
N ASP A 13 -6.22 -17.87 -0.78
CA ASP A 13 -5.35 -16.88 -1.40
C ASP A 13 -5.69 -15.57 -0.71
N VAL A 14 -4.91 -15.20 0.31
CA VAL A 14 -5.12 -13.99 1.08
C VAL A 14 -4.69 -12.85 0.18
N PHE A 15 -5.58 -12.51 -0.74
CA PHE A 15 -5.43 -11.42 -1.65
C PHE A 15 -5.53 -10.13 -0.84
N HIS A 16 -4.43 -9.36 -0.83
CA HIS A 16 -4.41 -8.04 -0.22
C HIS A 16 -4.35 -6.99 -1.34
N PRO A 17 -5.49 -6.34 -1.67
CA PRO A 17 -5.55 -5.28 -2.68
C PRO A 17 -4.48 -4.20 -2.51
N VAL A 18 -4.07 -3.94 -1.26
CA VAL A 18 -2.99 -2.99 -0.93
C VAL A 18 -1.70 -3.21 -1.73
N PHE A 19 -1.32 -4.45 -2.02
CA PHE A 19 -0.09 -4.72 -2.78
C PHE A 19 -0.21 -4.30 -4.24
N GLN A 20 -1.39 -4.45 -4.85
CA GLN A 20 -1.66 -3.98 -6.21
C GLN A 20 -1.69 -2.45 -6.26
N GLY A 21 -2.33 -1.80 -5.28
CA GLY A 21 -2.35 -0.35 -5.21
C GLY A 21 -0.97 0.26 -5.01
N LEU A 22 -0.14 -0.36 -4.16
CA LEU A 22 1.25 0.06 -3.95
C LEU A 22 2.09 -0.13 -5.21
N GLU A 23 1.91 -1.24 -5.92
CA GLU A 23 2.58 -1.48 -7.20
C GLU A 23 2.14 -0.48 -8.28
N ALA A 24 0.85 -0.16 -8.39
CA ALA A 24 0.34 0.90 -9.24
C ALA A 24 0.94 2.27 -8.88
N SER A 25 1.25 2.48 -7.60
CA SER A 25 1.97 3.65 -7.08
C SER A 25 3.49 3.57 -7.27
N ARG A 26 4.01 2.54 -7.95
CA ARG A 26 5.44 2.22 -8.17
C ARG A 26 6.23 1.96 -6.90
N ILE A 27 5.56 1.50 -5.84
CA ILE A 27 6.21 1.03 -4.61
C ILE A 27 6.45 -0.47 -4.76
N SER A 28 7.72 -0.85 -4.92
CA SER A 28 8.09 -2.25 -5.15
C SER A 28 8.02 -3.08 -3.86
N GLY A 29 8.05 -4.42 -4.00
CA GLY A 29 8.14 -5.30 -2.82
C GLY A 29 9.40 -5.08 -1.98
N ARG A 30 10.49 -4.62 -2.61
CA ARG A 30 11.73 -4.24 -1.90
C ARG A 30 11.54 -2.96 -1.10
N ASP A 31 10.85 -1.97 -1.65
CA ASP A 31 10.55 -0.72 -0.94
C ASP A 31 9.65 -0.99 0.26
N ILE A 32 8.63 -1.84 0.08
CA ILE A 32 7.75 -2.29 1.18
C ILE A 32 8.57 -2.98 2.28
N ALA A 33 9.48 -3.88 1.91
CA ALA A 33 10.33 -4.59 2.86
C ALA A 33 11.20 -3.61 3.67
N ALA A 34 11.80 -2.63 3.01
CA ALA A 34 12.61 -1.59 3.65
C ALA A 34 11.77 -0.68 4.57
N ILE A 35 10.58 -0.27 4.14
CA ILE A 35 9.67 0.60 4.90
C ILE A 35 9.15 -0.12 6.16
N VAL A 36 8.81 -1.40 6.06
CA VAL A 36 8.26 -2.21 7.16
C VAL A 36 9.36 -2.75 8.07
N GLY A 37 10.61 -2.82 7.61
CA GLY A 37 11.73 -3.39 8.37
C GLY A 37 11.77 -4.92 8.36
N VAL A 38 11.41 -5.54 7.22
CA VAL A 38 11.44 -7.00 7.03
C VAL A 38 12.27 -7.38 5.82
N SER A 39 12.54 -8.68 5.65
CA SER A 39 13.21 -9.17 4.45
C SER A 39 12.28 -9.16 3.22
N PRO A 40 12.79 -8.95 1.99
CA PRO A 40 11.97 -9.06 0.77
C PRO A 40 11.26 -10.42 0.61
N PRO A 41 11.85 -11.58 0.97
CA PRO A 41 11.14 -12.85 0.99
C PRO A 41 9.92 -12.87 1.91
N THR A 42 9.93 -12.13 3.02
CA THR A 42 8.76 -12.00 3.91
C THR A 42 7.59 -11.36 3.18
N VAL A 43 7.83 -10.26 2.44
CA VAL A 43 6.80 -9.59 1.64
C VAL A 43 6.28 -10.50 0.53
N SER A 44 7.16 -11.27 -0.12
CA SER A 44 6.75 -12.26 -1.12
C SER A 44 5.82 -13.31 -0.52
N LYS A 45 6.13 -13.85 0.66
CA LYS A 45 5.28 -14.82 1.35
C LYS A 45 3.92 -14.25 1.75
N TRP A 46 3.86 -12.98 2.17
CA TRP A 46 2.60 -12.29 2.43
C TRP A 46 1.74 -12.16 1.16
N ARG A 47 2.34 -11.75 0.03
CA ARG A 47 1.65 -11.61 -1.26
C ARG A 47 1.06 -12.91 -1.78
N THR A 48 1.75 -14.03 -1.56
CA THR A 48 1.31 -15.34 -2.03
C THR A 48 0.49 -16.10 -0.99
N GLY A 49 0.08 -15.47 0.12
CA GLY A 49 -0.66 -16.14 1.20
C GLY A 49 0.12 -17.24 1.95
N ARG A 50 1.41 -17.45 1.65
CA ARG A 50 2.25 -18.48 2.28
C ARG A 50 2.53 -18.18 3.74
N THR A 51 2.37 -16.93 4.14
CA THR A 51 2.44 -16.51 5.55
C THR A 51 1.43 -15.40 5.77
N ARG A 52 0.76 -15.43 6.92
CA ARG A 52 -0.18 -14.38 7.30
C ARG A 52 0.56 -13.08 7.57
N MET A 53 0.10 -11.99 6.97
CA MET A 53 0.59 -10.65 7.28
C MET A 53 -0.02 -10.16 8.61
N PRO A 54 0.77 -9.53 9.50
CA PRO A 54 0.22 -8.94 10.72
C PRO A 54 -0.83 -7.87 10.38
N ALA A 55 -1.96 -7.86 11.10
CA ALA A 55 -3.05 -6.91 10.86
C ALA A 55 -2.59 -5.44 11.01
N VAL A 56 -1.73 -5.17 11.99
CA VAL A 56 -1.09 -3.85 12.18
C VAL A 56 -0.30 -3.42 10.94
N THR A 57 0.44 -4.35 10.33
CA THR A 57 1.19 -4.10 9.09
C THR A 57 0.26 -3.87 7.91
N LEU A 58 -0.85 -4.61 7.82
CA LEU A 58 -1.85 -4.40 6.77
C LEU A 58 -2.41 -2.96 6.80
N VAL A 59 -2.85 -2.50 7.98
CA VAL A 59 -3.33 -1.12 8.17
C VAL A 59 -2.26 -0.10 7.82
N PHE A 60 -1.01 -0.31 8.28
CA PHE A 60 0.10 0.58 7.95
C PHE A 60 0.31 0.70 6.43
N LEU A 61 0.29 -0.43 5.70
CA LEU A 61 0.42 -0.42 4.24
C LEU A 61 -0.77 0.26 3.55
N THR A 62 -1.98 0.18 4.10
CA THR A 62 -3.15 0.89 3.59
C THR A 62 -2.96 2.41 3.69
N LEU A 63 -2.52 2.90 4.85
CA LEU A 63 -2.23 4.34 5.04
C LEU A 63 -1.09 4.81 4.15
N LEU A 64 -0.07 3.96 3.96
CA LEU A 64 1.02 4.22 3.03
C LEU A 64 0.50 4.36 1.59
N LEU A 65 -0.41 3.47 1.16
CA LEU A 65 -1.05 3.56 -0.15
C LEU A 65 -1.82 4.88 -0.30
N ALA A 66 -2.68 5.22 0.67
CA ALA A 66 -3.46 6.46 0.64
C ALA A 66 -2.54 7.68 0.46
N HIS A 67 -1.46 7.76 1.23
CA HIS A 67 -0.48 8.84 1.10
C HIS A 67 0.13 8.93 -0.31
N TRP A 68 0.57 7.81 -0.90
CA TRP A 68 1.18 7.84 -2.24
C TRP A 68 0.18 8.20 -3.34
N LEU A 69 -1.10 7.89 -3.17
CA LEU A 69 -2.15 8.33 -4.09
C LEU A 69 -2.37 9.84 -4.00
N ASP A 70 -2.32 10.42 -2.80
CA ASP A 70 -2.40 11.87 -2.61
C ASP A 70 -1.20 12.58 -3.27
N GLU A 71 0.03 12.06 -3.10
CA GLU A 71 1.23 12.58 -3.76
C GLU A 71 1.13 12.50 -5.29
N LEU A 72 0.65 11.38 -5.83
CA LEU A 72 0.46 11.19 -7.27
C LEU A 72 -0.58 12.17 -7.82
N GLU A 73 -1.68 12.37 -7.11
CA GLU A 73 -2.71 13.33 -7.48
C GLU A 73 -2.17 14.77 -7.46
N HIS A 74 -1.44 15.13 -6.41
CA HIS A 74 -0.81 16.46 -6.30
C HIS A 74 0.15 16.71 -7.47
N LEU A 75 0.95 15.72 -7.85
CA LEU A 75 1.86 15.78 -8.98
C LEU A 75 1.11 15.95 -10.32
N ILE A 76 0.02 15.21 -10.55
CA ILE A 76 -0.83 15.37 -11.74
C ILE A 76 -1.41 16.79 -11.80
N ARG A 77 -1.95 17.29 -10.68
CA ARG A 77 -2.53 18.64 -10.59
C ARG A 77 -1.50 19.73 -10.82
N ALA A 78 -0.33 19.65 -10.19
CA ALA A 78 0.73 20.64 -10.31
C ALA A 78 1.26 20.76 -11.76
N ARG A 79 1.55 19.62 -12.40
CA ARG A 79 2.04 19.58 -13.79
C ARG A 79 0.98 20.00 -14.82
N SER A 80 -0.30 19.75 -14.52
CA SER A 80 -1.39 20.23 -15.38
C SER A 80 -1.51 21.75 -15.35
N LYS A 81 -1.25 22.39 -14.21
CA LYS A 81 -1.23 23.86 -14.09
C LYS A 81 -0.08 24.51 -14.86
N THR A 82 1.08 23.85 -14.96
CA THR A 82 2.24 24.39 -15.67
C THR A 82 2.20 24.20 -17.19
N GLY A 83 1.18 23.53 -17.73
CA GLY A 83 1.04 23.28 -19.18
C GLY A 83 2.09 22.32 -19.77
N GLN A 84 2.99 21.77 -18.96
CA GLN A 84 4.10 20.94 -19.40
C GLN A 84 3.79 19.45 -19.28
N LEU A 85 2.90 18.90 -20.11
CA LEU A 85 2.65 17.44 -20.13
C LEU A 85 2.24 16.92 -21.51
N SER A 86 2.82 15.78 -21.91
CA SER A 86 2.27 14.99 -23.01
C SER A 86 0.98 14.29 -22.55
N GLY A 87 0.03 14.13 -23.48
CA GLY A 87 -1.24 13.44 -23.18
C GLY A 87 -1.04 12.00 -22.71
N LEU A 88 0.02 11.32 -23.19
CA LEU A 88 0.36 9.96 -22.76
C LEU A 88 0.83 9.90 -21.31
N TRP A 89 1.66 10.85 -20.86
CA TRP A 89 2.09 10.90 -19.47
C TRP A 89 0.89 11.10 -18.53
N ARG A 90 -0.05 11.99 -18.91
CA ARG A 90 -1.25 12.25 -18.09
C ARG A 90 -2.10 10.99 -17.96
N ARG A 91 -2.44 10.36 -19.09
CA ARG A 91 -3.26 9.14 -19.11
C ARG A 91 -2.67 8.00 -18.30
N ASP A 92 -1.36 7.76 -18.41
CA ASP A 92 -0.69 6.72 -17.61
C ASP A 92 -0.83 6.98 -16.10
N ARG A 93 -0.63 8.22 -15.66
CA ARG A 93 -0.67 8.60 -14.24
C ARG A 93 -2.10 8.59 -13.70
N GLU A 94 -3.07 9.06 -14.49
CA GLU A 94 -4.50 8.98 -14.16
C GLU A 94 -4.96 7.52 -14.06
N GLY A 95 -4.54 6.65 -14.99
CA GLY A 95 -4.84 5.22 -14.93
C GLY A 95 -4.27 4.55 -13.67
N ARG A 96 -3.04 4.90 -13.30
CA ARG A 96 -2.40 4.42 -12.05
C ARG A 96 -3.12 4.93 -10.81
N LEU A 97 -3.51 6.20 -10.78
CA LEU A 97 -4.29 6.77 -9.68
C LEU A 97 -5.64 6.07 -9.53
N LEU A 98 -6.33 5.82 -10.63
CA LEU A 98 -7.61 5.10 -10.63
C LEU A 98 -7.46 3.67 -10.11
N ALA A 99 -6.48 2.92 -10.62
CA ALA A 99 -6.20 1.56 -10.17
C ALA A 99 -5.85 1.52 -8.67
N GLY A 100 -5.01 2.44 -8.21
CA GLY A 100 -4.64 2.54 -6.80
C GLY A 100 -5.81 2.91 -5.90
N ARG A 101 -6.69 3.83 -6.32
CA ARG A 101 -7.91 4.20 -5.57
C ARG A 101 -8.87 3.02 -5.44
N LYS A 102 -9.06 2.25 -6.51
CA LYS A 102 -9.85 1.01 -6.46
C LYS A 102 -9.27 0.02 -5.44
N SER A 103 -7.96 -0.22 -5.48
CA SER A 103 -7.30 -1.08 -4.49
C SER A 103 -7.42 -0.56 -3.05
N LEU A 104 -7.39 0.76 -2.85
CA LEU A 104 -7.57 1.37 -1.54
C LEU A 104 -8.99 1.13 -1.00
N GLU A 105 -10.02 1.34 -1.82
CA GLU A 105 -11.42 1.09 -1.45
C GLU A 105 -11.67 -0.37 -1.06
N GLU A 106 -11.19 -1.31 -1.87
CA GLU A 106 -11.28 -2.74 -1.56
C GLU A 106 -10.54 -3.09 -0.26
N GLN A 107 -9.38 -2.47 -0.03
CA GLN A 107 -8.60 -2.72 1.19
C GLN A 107 -9.24 -2.09 2.43
N ASP A 108 -9.87 -0.92 2.32
CA ASP A 108 -10.57 -0.28 3.43
C ASP A 108 -11.76 -1.12 3.87
N ALA A 109 -12.50 -1.71 2.92
CA ALA A 109 -13.56 -2.66 3.23
C ALA A 109 -13.04 -3.86 4.04
N ILE A 110 -11.87 -4.42 3.68
CA ILE A 110 -11.21 -5.48 4.47
C ILE A 110 -10.84 -4.97 5.87
N ASN A 111 -10.28 -3.75 5.96
CA ASN A 111 -9.82 -3.17 7.21
C ASN A 111 -10.95 -2.93 8.23
N THR A 112 -12.21 -2.76 7.78
CA THR A 112 -13.38 -2.63 8.67
C THR A 112 -13.60 -3.85 9.59
N THR A 113 -13.05 -5.01 9.21
CA THR A 113 -13.17 -6.25 9.99
C THR A 113 -12.06 -6.43 11.03
N LEU A 114 -11.07 -5.53 11.04
CA LEU A 114 -9.91 -5.64 11.92
C LEU A 114 -10.22 -5.13 13.34
N PRO A 115 -9.58 -5.71 14.37
CA PRO A 115 -9.70 -5.20 15.72
C PRO A 115 -9.20 -3.75 15.84
N ALA A 116 -9.84 -2.94 16.69
CA ALA A 116 -9.44 -1.55 16.93
C ALA A 116 -7.95 -1.40 17.32
N ALA A 117 -7.42 -2.36 18.08
CA ALA A 117 -6.00 -2.39 18.43
C ALA A 117 -5.07 -2.48 17.20
N ALA A 118 -5.48 -3.20 16.15
CA ALA A 118 -4.72 -3.27 14.91
C ALA A 118 -4.76 -1.94 14.14
N LEU A 119 -5.92 -1.28 14.11
CA LEU A 119 -6.09 0.04 13.51
C LEU A 119 -5.16 1.07 14.17
N SER A 120 -5.26 1.22 15.50
CA SER A 120 -4.41 2.15 16.26
C SER A 120 -2.92 1.81 16.17
N GLY A 121 -2.57 0.52 16.08
CA GLY A 121 -1.21 0.07 15.85
C GLY A 121 -0.67 0.50 14.50
N GLY A 122 -1.45 0.28 13.43
CA GLY A 122 -1.05 0.66 12.07
C GLY A 122 -0.92 2.17 11.88
N GLU A 123 -1.85 2.95 12.45
CA GLU A 123 -1.76 4.41 12.50
C GLU A 123 -0.50 4.91 13.22
N ARG A 124 -0.09 4.23 14.29
CA ARG A 124 1.14 4.56 15.01
C ARG A 124 2.37 4.33 14.12
N LEU A 125 2.46 3.16 13.48
CA LEU A 125 3.53 2.87 12.52
C LEU A 125 3.59 3.90 11.40
N PHE A 126 2.42 4.29 10.85
CA PHE A 126 2.36 5.32 9.81
C PHE A 126 2.90 6.67 10.30
N ARG A 127 2.49 7.12 11.49
CA ARG A 127 2.99 8.38 12.07
C ARG A 127 4.48 8.35 12.31
N ASP A 128 5.02 7.23 12.79
CA ASP A 128 6.46 7.09 13.04
C ASP A 128 7.26 7.10 11.73
N TRP A 129 6.79 6.38 10.71
CA TRP A 129 7.35 6.45 9.36
C TRP A 129 7.31 7.87 8.78
N TRP A 130 6.18 8.57 8.92
CA TRP A 130 5.98 9.93 8.41
C TRP A 130 6.95 10.91 9.07
N ARG A 131 7.16 10.83 10.39
CA ARG A 131 8.12 11.67 11.13
C ARG A 131 9.53 11.49 10.62
N VAL A 132 9.97 10.26 10.40
CA VAL A 132 11.32 9.97 9.88
C VAL A 132 11.48 10.54 8.47
N ARG A 133 10.45 10.44 7.62
CA ARG A 133 10.46 11.01 6.27
C ARG A 133 10.51 12.53 6.29
N ALA A 134 9.68 13.17 7.11
CA ALA A 134 9.61 14.63 7.23
C ALA A 134 10.91 15.24 7.81
N ALA A 135 11.64 14.48 8.64
CA ALA A 135 12.92 14.89 9.20
C ALA A 135 14.10 14.79 8.21
N ARG A 136 13.94 14.18 7.03
CA ARG A 136 14.98 14.22 6.00
C ARG A 136 14.95 15.60 5.33
N PRO A 137 16.03 16.41 5.40
CA PRO A 137 16.10 17.68 4.69
C PRO A 137 15.90 17.42 3.19
N VAL A 138 15.16 18.33 2.53
CA VAL A 138 15.02 18.33 1.07
C VAL A 138 16.42 18.54 0.50
N SER A 139 17.12 17.46 0.18
CA SER A 139 18.32 17.54 -0.64
C SER A 139 17.85 18.02 -2.02
N ALA A 140 18.00 19.32 -2.26
CA ALA A 140 17.93 19.89 -3.60
C ALA A 140 18.93 19.13 -4.48
N GLY A 141 18.43 18.32 -5.42
CA GLY A 141 19.29 17.66 -6.40
C GLY A 141 18.78 16.32 -6.89
N ALA A 142 18.02 16.34 -7.98
CA ALA A 142 18.40 15.64 -9.21
C ALA A 142 17.47 16.12 -10.34
N ALA A 143 18.12 16.58 -11.41
CA ALA A 143 17.62 17.20 -12.65
C ALA A 143 16.41 16.52 -13.30
#